data_AF-A0A1J5DS37-F1
#
_entry.id   AF-A0A1J5DS37-F1
#
_cell.length_a   1.000
_cell.length_b   1.000
_cell.length_c   1.000
_cell.angle_alpha   90.00
_cell.angle_beta   90.00
_cell.angle_gamma   90.00
#
_symmetry.space_group_name_H-M   'P 1'
#
loop_
_entity.id
_entity.type
_entity.pdbx_description
1 polymer ?
#
loop_
_entity_poly.entity_id
_entity_poly.type
_entity_poly.pdbx_seq_one_letter_code
_entity_poly.pdbx_strand_id
1 'polypeptide(L)'
;MHVAFNGVSCNSCHNGLGTGTLNHYNRANARPGENALRVPPGDVAFPATYDAKTGASSFDNSAALNCSNVSCHGGQNSPNWQTGTIDVPNACLSCHASGTAQFNSFNSGRHSLHIGQFGLNATTCRRCHNTTSLAVNHFTALGTSAMEGPASGTIGGTGTFITAGNYNPASGSCSPSCHGNETW
;
A
#
# COMPACT_ATOMS: atom_id res chain seq x y z
N MET A 1 -22.17 -9.56 2.73
CA MET A 1 -20.81 -10.14 2.66
C MET A 1 -19.95 -9.11 1.95
N HIS A 2 -18.92 -8.56 2.60
CA HIS A 2 -17.95 -7.69 1.92
C HIS A 2 -16.81 -8.55 1.37
N VAL A 3 -16.37 -8.26 0.15
CA VAL A 3 -15.29 -9.00 -0.52
C VAL A 3 -13.96 -8.46 0.01
N ALA A 4 -13.06 -9.35 0.44
CA ALA A 4 -11.71 -8.95 0.82
C ALA A 4 -10.88 -8.65 -0.44
N PHE A 5 -9.89 -7.75 -0.32
CA PHE A 5 -8.93 -7.53 -1.41
C PHE A 5 -8.15 -8.81 -1.71
N ASN A 6 -7.73 -8.98 -2.96
CA ASN A 6 -6.90 -10.11 -3.36
C ASN A 6 -5.61 -10.15 -2.52
N GLY A 7 -5.29 -11.30 -1.93
CA GLY A 7 -4.16 -11.44 -0.99
C GLY A 7 -4.44 -11.05 0.46
N VAL A 8 -5.63 -10.55 0.80
CA VAL A 8 -6.06 -10.23 2.17
C VAL A 8 -7.09 -11.25 2.64
N SER A 9 -6.88 -11.85 3.81
CA SER A 9 -7.82 -12.80 4.41
C SER A 9 -8.73 -12.11 5.42
N CYS A 10 -9.88 -12.72 5.75
CA CYS A 10 -10.73 -12.20 6.84
C CYS A 10 -9.98 -12.08 8.18
N ASN A 11 -8.96 -12.91 8.42
CA ASN A 11 -8.17 -12.86 9.66
C ASN A 11 -7.26 -11.62 9.72
N SER A 12 -6.93 -11.00 8.58
CA SER A 12 -6.13 -9.78 8.52
C SER A 12 -6.89 -8.58 9.13
N CYS A 13 -8.22 -8.58 9.04
CA CYS A 13 -9.07 -7.51 9.58
C CYS A 13 -9.83 -7.95 10.85
N HIS A 14 -10.04 -9.25 11.04
CA HIS A 14 -10.76 -9.81 12.18
C HIS A 14 -9.90 -10.86 12.87
N ASN A 15 -8.86 -10.42 13.58
CA ASN A 15 -7.88 -11.29 14.23
C ASN A 15 -8.56 -12.36 15.11
N GLY A 16 -8.41 -13.63 14.72
CA GLY A 16 -9.01 -14.78 15.40
C GLY A 16 -10.45 -15.12 14.97
N LEU A 17 -11.05 -14.34 14.07
CA LEU A 17 -12.43 -14.48 13.55
C LEU A 17 -12.47 -14.71 12.03
N GLY A 18 -11.31 -15.03 11.42
CA GLY A 18 -11.23 -15.37 10.01
C GLY A 18 -12.09 -16.58 9.62
N THR A 19 -12.41 -16.70 8.33
CA THR A 19 -13.17 -17.85 7.81
C THR A 19 -12.55 -19.17 8.24
N GLY A 20 -13.38 -20.09 8.74
CA GLY A 20 -12.96 -21.42 9.18
C GLY A 20 -12.46 -21.50 10.64
N THR A 21 -12.39 -20.39 11.39
CA THR A 21 -12.13 -20.47 12.83
C THR A 21 -13.39 -20.87 13.61
N LEU A 22 -13.21 -21.48 14.78
CA LEU A 22 -14.32 -21.79 15.69
C LEU A 22 -15.12 -20.53 16.06
N ASN A 23 -14.43 -19.42 16.27
CA ASN A 23 -15.07 -18.15 16.61
C ASN A 23 -15.85 -17.54 15.45
N HIS A 24 -15.43 -17.77 14.21
CA HIS A 24 -16.21 -17.44 13.03
C HIS A 24 -17.48 -18.28 12.96
N TYR A 25 -17.38 -19.60 13.18
CA TYR A 25 -18.53 -20.51 13.21
C TYR A 25 -19.56 -20.12 14.27
N ASN A 26 -19.11 -19.88 15.50
CA ASN A 26 -19.96 -19.46 16.62
C ASN A 26 -20.70 -18.15 16.35
N ARG A 27 -20.14 -17.27 15.51
CA ARG A 27 -20.77 -16.00 15.12
C ARG A 27 -21.69 -16.13 13.92
N ALA A 28 -21.31 -16.99 12.98
CA ALA A 28 -22.01 -17.13 11.71
C ALA A 28 -23.40 -17.78 11.86
N ASN A 29 -23.62 -18.65 12.87
CA ASN A 29 -24.86 -19.41 13.14
C ASN A 29 -25.79 -19.54 11.91
N ALA A 30 -25.23 -20.18 10.87
CA ALA A 30 -25.85 -20.39 9.57
C ALA A 30 -26.67 -21.70 9.51
N ARG A 31 -26.87 -22.38 10.65
CA ARG A 31 -27.69 -23.58 10.73
C ARG A 31 -29.16 -23.23 10.48
N PRO A 32 -29.88 -23.97 9.61
CA PRO A 32 -31.32 -23.80 9.45
C PRO A 32 -32.04 -23.89 10.80
N GLY A 33 -32.78 -22.84 11.17
CA GLY A 33 -33.52 -22.76 12.44
C GLY A 33 -32.83 -21.99 13.57
N GLU A 34 -31.54 -21.68 13.47
CA GLU A 34 -30.78 -20.98 14.53
C GLU A 34 -30.56 -19.49 14.25
N ASN A 35 -31.37 -18.88 13.36
CA ASN A 35 -31.22 -17.48 12.96
C ASN A 35 -31.28 -16.49 14.14
N ALA A 36 -32.00 -16.83 15.21
CA ALA A 36 -32.09 -16.03 16.44
C ALA A 36 -30.79 -16.02 17.26
N LEU A 37 -29.86 -16.94 16.99
CA LEU A 37 -28.57 -17.06 17.68
C LEU A 37 -27.42 -16.39 16.92
N ARG A 38 -27.69 -15.77 15.76
CA ARG A 38 -26.68 -15.01 15.04
C ARG A 38 -26.27 -13.80 15.85
N VAL A 39 -24.96 -13.61 16.01
CA VAL A 39 -24.40 -12.39 16.57
C VAL A 39 -23.82 -11.53 15.44
N PRO A 40 -23.65 -10.22 15.66
CA PRO A 40 -23.04 -9.34 14.67
C PRO A 40 -21.69 -9.89 14.14
N PRO A 41 -21.27 -9.49 12.91
CA PRO A 41 -19.94 -9.80 12.40
C PRO A 41 -18.87 -9.51 13.45
N GLY A 42 -17.81 -10.32 13.45
CA GLY A 42 -16.69 -10.12 14.36
C GLY A 42 -16.18 -8.68 14.30
N ASP A 43 -15.84 -8.11 15.47
CA ASP A 43 -15.24 -6.78 15.53
C ASP A 43 -14.00 -6.71 14.63
N VAL A 44 -13.75 -5.54 14.06
CA VAL A 44 -12.50 -5.29 13.34
C VAL A 44 -11.38 -5.22 14.39
N ALA A 45 -10.42 -6.11 14.26
CA ALA A 45 -9.26 -6.21 15.12
C ALA A 45 -8.06 -6.60 14.24
N PHE A 46 -7.15 -5.66 14.04
CA PHE A 46 -5.96 -5.89 13.24
C PHE A 46 -4.85 -6.53 14.09
N PRO A 47 -4.14 -7.53 13.56
CA PRO A 47 -2.87 -7.95 14.15
C PRO A 47 -1.81 -6.84 14.08
N ALA A 48 -0.94 -6.75 15.08
CA ALA A 48 0.12 -5.73 15.15
C ALA A 48 1.10 -5.72 13.95
N THR A 49 1.15 -6.82 13.17
CA THR A 49 1.94 -6.86 11.92
C THR A 49 1.46 -5.85 10.86
N TYR A 50 0.25 -5.32 11.00
CA TYR A 50 -0.32 -4.31 10.10
C TYR A 50 -0.19 -2.89 10.65
N ASP A 51 0.43 -2.71 11.81
CA ASP A 51 0.59 -1.38 12.42
C ASP A 51 1.58 -0.54 11.62
N ALA A 52 1.24 0.74 11.45
CA ALA A 52 2.17 1.75 10.99
C ALA A 52 3.23 1.99 12.08
N LYS A 53 4.37 2.57 11.71
CA LYS A 53 5.42 2.87 12.70
C LYS A 53 5.01 3.93 13.72
N THR A 54 3.91 4.64 13.46
CA THR A 54 3.35 5.68 14.33
C THR A 54 2.32 5.17 15.33
N GLY A 55 1.87 3.92 15.24
CA GLY A 55 0.94 3.35 16.22
C GLY A 55 0.06 2.23 15.68
N ALA A 56 -0.81 1.76 16.58
CA ALA A 56 -1.72 0.66 16.32
C ALA A 56 -2.73 1.00 15.21
N SER A 57 -2.92 0.05 14.30
CA SER A 57 -3.92 0.09 13.24
C SER A 57 -5.34 0.06 13.80
N SER A 58 -6.24 0.81 13.17
CA SER A 58 -7.63 0.92 13.60
C SER A 58 -8.59 1.12 12.43
N PHE A 59 -9.87 0.88 12.67
CA PHE A 59 -10.95 1.10 11.71
C PHE A 59 -12.00 2.01 12.33
N ASP A 60 -12.35 3.08 11.63
CA ASP A 60 -13.47 3.93 11.99
C ASP A 60 -14.77 3.33 11.42
N ASN A 61 -15.61 2.81 12.32
CA ASN A 61 -16.92 2.25 11.96
C ASN A 61 -18.06 3.30 11.95
N SER A 62 -17.72 4.59 11.85
CA SER A 62 -18.66 5.68 11.61
C SER A 62 -19.05 5.78 10.13
N ALA A 63 -19.69 6.89 9.72
CA ALA A 63 -19.96 7.17 8.31
C ALA A 63 -18.70 7.26 7.44
N ALA A 64 -17.52 7.51 8.02
CA ALA A 64 -16.27 7.59 7.27
C ALA A 64 -15.80 6.23 6.73
N LEU A 65 -16.06 5.13 7.47
CA LEU A 65 -15.68 3.75 7.13
C LEU A 65 -14.24 3.64 6.63
N ASN A 66 -13.26 4.17 7.36
CA ASN A 66 -11.87 4.22 6.91
C ASN A 66 -10.90 3.54 7.87
N CYS A 67 -9.71 3.23 7.37
CA CYS A 67 -8.62 2.67 8.16
C CYS A 67 -7.68 3.79 8.65
N SER A 68 -7.04 3.60 9.79
CA SER A 68 -6.00 4.50 10.30
C SER A 68 -4.81 3.70 10.79
N ASN A 69 -3.61 4.30 10.74
CA ASN A 69 -2.34 3.69 11.19
C ASN A 69 -2.08 2.29 10.60
N VAL A 70 -2.55 2.01 9.38
CA VAL A 70 -2.22 0.76 8.68
C VAL A 70 -0.89 0.94 7.96
N SER A 71 -0.03 -0.07 8.02
CA SER A 71 1.31 -0.07 7.43
C SER A 71 1.33 0.29 5.94
N CYS A 72 0.33 -0.14 5.16
CA CYS A 72 0.18 0.20 3.73
C CYS A 72 0.10 1.71 3.50
N HIS A 73 -0.73 2.33 4.34
CA HIS A 73 -1.01 3.76 4.26
C HIS A 73 0.04 4.55 5.03
N GLY A 74 0.86 3.94 5.89
CA GLY A 74 1.92 4.63 6.64
C GLY A 74 1.39 5.82 7.45
N GLY A 75 0.16 5.71 7.95
CA GLY A 75 -0.54 6.81 8.61
C GLY A 75 -0.96 7.96 7.68
N GLN A 76 -0.93 7.79 6.36
CA GLN A 76 -1.55 8.69 5.39
C GLN A 76 -3.07 8.50 5.31
N ASN A 77 -3.71 9.31 4.48
CA ASN A 77 -5.16 9.27 4.26
C ASN A 77 -5.59 7.92 3.67
N SER A 78 -6.46 7.22 4.38
CA SER A 78 -7.15 6.04 3.86
C SER A 78 -8.55 6.47 3.44
N PRO A 79 -8.93 6.34 2.15
CA PRO A 79 -10.30 6.59 1.73
C PRO A 79 -11.29 5.65 2.41
N ASN A 80 -12.58 5.95 2.24
CA ASN A 80 -13.66 5.06 2.63
C ASN A 80 -13.42 3.66 2.04
N TRP A 81 -13.45 2.64 2.88
CA TRP A 81 -13.14 1.25 2.52
C TRP A 81 -14.10 0.68 1.46
N GLN A 82 -15.35 1.13 1.42
CA GLN A 82 -16.37 0.58 0.53
C GLN A 82 -16.51 1.36 -0.79
N THR A 83 -16.32 2.67 -0.72
CA THR A 83 -16.67 3.60 -1.82
C THR A 83 -15.50 4.47 -2.26
N GLY A 84 -14.44 4.52 -1.46
CA GLY A 84 -13.26 5.31 -1.75
C GLY A 84 -12.41 4.68 -2.83
N THR A 85 -11.78 5.52 -3.64
CA THR A 85 -10.88 5.11 -4.70
C THR A 85 -9.63 5.97 -4.67
N ILE A 86 -8.48 5.39 -5.03
CA ILE A 86 -7.24 6.12 -5.27
C ILE A 86 -6.86 5.91 -6.72
N ASP A 87 -6.61 7.00 -7.45
CA ASP A 87 -5.99 6.94 -8.78
C ASP A 87 -4.48 6.71 -8.61
N VAL A 88 -4.10 5.45 -8.35
CA VAL A 88 -2.73 5.05 -7.98
C VAL A 88 -1.66 5.62 -8.93
N PRO A 89 -1.81 5.58 -10.28
CA PRO A 89 -0.84 6.19 -11.20
C PRO A 89 -0.60 7.69 -11.00
N ASN A 90 -1.56 8.42 -10.41
CA ASN A 90 -1.52 9.88 -10.26
C ASN A 90 -1.50 10.36 -8.80
N ALA A 91 -1.63 9.46 -7.84
CA ALA A 91 -1.78 9.78 -6.42
C ALA A 91 -0.67 9.15 -5.56
N CYS A 92 0.57 9.11 -6.05
CA CYS A 92 1.71 8.51 -5.34
C CYS A 92 1.85 9.03 -3.90
N LEU A 93 1.59 10.33 -3.69
CA LEU A 93 1.71 11.00 -2.39
C LEU A 93 0.53 10.75 -1.44
N SER A 94 -0.53 10.09 -1.89
CA SER A 94 -1.59 9.60 -1.01
C SER A 94 -1.11 8.44 -0.15
N CYS A 95 -0.04 7.74 -0.58
CA CYS A 95 0.59 6.67 0.19
C CYS A 95 2.00 7.08 0.62
N HIS A 96 2.83 7.62 -0.28
CA HIS A 96 4.24 7.85 -0.01
C HIS A 96 4.53 9.21 0.63
N ALA A 97 5.29 9.20 1.73
CA ALA A 97 5.70 10.41 2.44
C ALA A 97 7.22 10.62 2.41
N SER A 98 7.68 11.82 2.04
CA SER A 98 9.12 12.12 1.97
C SER A 98 9.76 12.16 3.36
N GLY A 99 10.90 11.50 3.55
CA GLY A 99 11.78 11.73 4.70
C GLY A 99 11.22 11.34 6.06
N THR A 100 10.18 10.50 6.10
CA THR A 100 9.62 9.97 7.36
C THR A 100 10.28 8.65 7.74
N ALA A 101 9.99 8.15 8.94
CA ALA A 101 10.38 6.80 9.34
C ALA A 101 9.42 5.70 8.83
N GLN A 102 8.29 6.05 8.20
CA GLN A 102 7.27 5.08 7.79
C GLN A 102 7.77 4.07 6.76
N PHE A 103 7.07 2.94 6.64
CA PHE A 103 7.42 1.89 5.67
C PHE A 103 7.37 2.38 4.21
N ASN A 104 6.46 3.30 3.91
CA ASN A 104 6.27 3.88 2.57
C ASN A 104 7.04 5.19 2.36
N SER A 105 8.02 5.47 3.22
CA SER A 105 8.85 6.66 3.11
C SER A 105 9.86 6.55 1.96
N PHE A 106 10.05 7.63 1.20
CA PHE A 106 11.14 7.72 0.24
C PHE A 106 12.19 8.72 0.73
N ASN A 107 13.43 8.26 0.79
CA ASN A 107 14.60 9.05 1.19
C ASN A 107 15.91 8.58 0.52
N SER A 108 15.85 7.56 -0.33
CA SER A 108 17.02 7.00 -1.03
C SER A 108 17.41 7.82 -2.26
N GLY A 109 18.61 7.57 -2.80
CA GLY A 109 19.08 8.17 -4.04
C GLY A 109 19.11 9.70 -4.02
N ARG A 110 18.53 10.33 -5.05
CA ARG A 110 18.52 11.79 -5.24
C ARG A 110 17.10 12.39 -5.21
N HIS A 111 16.16 11.76 -4.50
CA HIS A 111 14.80 12.27 -4.39
C HIS A 111 14.75 13.75 -3.99
N SER A 112 15.50 14.16 -2.95
CA SER A 112 15.53 15.56 -2.49
C SER A 112 15.93 16.56 -3.58
N LEU A 113 16.89 16.20 -4.43
CA LEU A 113 17.33 17.06 -5.53
C LEU A 113 16.23 17.21 -6.57
N HIS A 114 15.69 16.10 -7.08
CA HIS A 114 14.70 16.13 -8.16
C HIS A 114 13.36 16.71 -7.71
N ILE A 115 12.98 16.50 -6.45
CA ILE A 115 11.80 17.15 -5.87
C ILE A 115 12.05 18.65 -5.71
N GLY A 116 13.24 19.08 -5.31
CA GLY A 116 13.60 20.49 -5.27
C GLY A 116 13.57 21.17 -6.65
N GLN A 117 13.91 20.42 -7.71
CA GLN A 117 13.93 20.94 -9.08
C GLN A 117 12.57 20.92 -9.79
N PHE A 118 11.78 19.86 -9.60
CA PHE A 118 10.56 19.60 -10.37
C PHE A 118 9.27 19.67 -9.54
N GLY A 119 9.40 19.86 -8.21
CA GLY A 119 8.29 19.85 -7.27
C GLY A 119 7.88 18.44 -6.83
N LEU A 120 7.16 18.37 -5.71
CA LEU A 120 6.65 17.13 -5.14
C LEU A 120 5.25 16.80 -5.69
N ASN A 121 5.19 15.99 -6.74
CA ASN A 121 3.94 15.53 -7.35
C ASN A 121 4.16 14.21 -8.11
N ALA A 122 3.07 13.54 -8.49
CA ALA A 122 3.14 12.25 -9.20
C ALA A 122 3.86 12.34 -10.56
N THR A 123 3.77 13.46 -11.26
CA THR A 123 4.52 13.66 -12.53
C THR A 123 6.02 13.60 -12.28
N THR A 124 6.52 14.19 -11.20
CA THR A 124 7.94 14.09 -10.81
C THR A 124 8.34 12.64 -10.53
N CYS A 125 7.53 11.87 -9.80
CA CYS A 125 7.78 10.45 -9.55
C CYS A 125 7.88 9.66 -10.86
N ARG A 126 6.93 9.89 -11.77
CA ARG A 126 6.85 9.21 -13.08
C ARG A 126 7.97 9.58 -14.05
N ARG A 127 8.77 10.61 -13.76
CA ARG A 127 9.97 10.88 -14.57
C ARG A 127 10.96 9.72 -14.51
N CYS A 128 11.03 9.01 -13.38
CA CYS A 128 11.89 7.84 -13.22
C CYS A 128 11.10 6.54 -13.12
N HIS A 129 9.95 6.54 -12.43
CA HIS A 129 9.19 5.33 -12.12
C HIS A 129 8.11 5.06 -13.16
N ASN A 130 8.18 3.88 -13.78
CA ASN A 130 7.21 3.43 -14.76
C ASN A 130 5.99 2.81 -14.08
N THR A 131 4.81 3.36 -14.33
CA THR A 131 3.55 2.91 -13.71
C THR A 131 3.09 1.54 -14.19
N THR A 132 3.50 1.09 -15.38
CA THR A 132 3.22 -0.27 -15.87
C THR A 132 4.03 -1.29 -15.06
N SER A 133 5.31 -1.00 -14.79
CA SER A 133 6.16 -1.82 -13.92
C SER A 133 5.65 -1.84 -12.48
N LEU A 134 5.14 -0.71 -11.95
CA LEU A 134 4.47 -0.68 -10.64
C LEU A 134 3.30 -1.67 -10.60
N ALA A 135 2.41 -1.63 -11.59
CA ALA A 135 1.17 -2.41 -11.57
C ALA A 135 1.37 -3.93 -11.42
N VAL A 136 2.57 -4.45 -11.73
CA VAL A 136 2.88 -5.88 -11.62
C VAL A 136 2.93 -6.33 -10.16
N ASN A 137 3.62 -5.59 -9.28
CA ASN A 137 3.96 -6.05 -7.92
C ASN A 137 3.63 -5.06 -6.80
N HIS A 138 3.12 -3.86 -7.10
CA HIS A 138 2.92 -2.80 -6.10
C HIS A 138 1.90 -3.19 -5.01
N PHE A 139 0.97 -4.10 -5.31
CA PHE A 139 -0.08 -4.54 -4.37
C PHE A 139 -0.10 -6.05 -4.12
N THR A 140 0.97 -6.77 -4.46
CA THR A 140 0.96 -8.24 -4.37
C THR A 140 1.32 -8.76 -2.97
N ALA A 141 1.88 -7.92 -2.08
CA ALA A 141 2.31 -8.31 -0.75
C ALA A 141 1.71 -7.45 0.38
N LEU A 142 0.46 -6.98 0.20
CA LEU A 142 -0.31 -6.19 1.18
C LEU A 142 -0.50 -6.89 2.54
N GLY A 143 -0.21 -8.19 2.64
CA GLY A 143 -0.27 -8.97 3.86
C GLY A 143 0.90 -8.75 4.84
N THR A 144 1.96 -8.05 4.46
CA THR A 144 3.18 -7.86 5.29
C THR A 144 3.67 -6.42 5.25
N SER A 145 4.56 -6.03 6.19
CA SER A 145 5.21 -4.71 6.17
C SER A 145 6.14 -4.50 4.97
N ALA A 146 6.61 -5.57 4.34
CA ALA A 146 7.24 -5.54 3.03
C ALA A 146 6.13 -5.58 1.96
N MET A 147 5.47 -4.44 1.78
CA MET A 147 4.27 -4.26 0.94
C MET A 147 4.47 -4.63 -0.53
N GLU A 148 5.69 -4.45 -1.03
CA GLU A 148 6.03 -4.52 -2.45
C GLU A 148 7.48 -4.98 -2.67
N GLY A 149 7.80 -5.29 -3.93
CA GLY A 149 9.17 -5.50 -4.38
C GLY A 149 10.02 -4.23 -4.28
N PRO A 150 11.33 -4.29 -4.60
CA PRO A 150 12.19 -3.12 -4.49
C PRO A 150 11.70 -2.00 -5.43
N ALA A 151 11.49 -0.79 -4.89
CA ALA A 151 11.04 0.37 -5.67
C ALA A 151 11.95 0.66 -6.89
N SER A 152 13.25 0.34 -6.79
CA SER A 152 14.21 0.44 -7.89
C SER A 152 13.86 -0.41 -9.11
N GLY A 153 13.13 -1.51 -8.94
CA GLY A 153 12.65 -2.37 -10.02
C GLY A 153 11.62 -1.70 -10.94
N THR A 154 11.14 -0.51 -10.58
CA THR A 154 10.21 0.26 -11.39
C THR A 154 10.87 1.41 -12.15
N ILE A 155 12.19 1.59 -12.01
CA ILE A 155 12.92 2.67 -12.67
C ILE A 155 13.09 2.37 -14.17
N GLY A 156 12.71 3.34 -14.99
CA GLY A 156 12.87 3.32 -16.44
C GLY A 156 11.74 2.62 -17.17
N GLY A 157 11.79 2.70 -18.51
CA GLY A 157 10.77 2.16 -19.40
C GLY A 157 9.97 3.24 -20.12
N THR A 158 9.02 2.82 -20.95
CA THR A 158 8.20 3.70 -21.78
C THR A 158 7.51 4.77 -20.94
N GLY A 159 7.56 6.03 -21.39
CA GLY A 159 6.93 7.17 -20.69
C GLY A 159 7.73 7.73 -19.52
N THR A 160 8.92 7.21 -19.25
CA THR A 160 9.87 7.80 -18.29
C THR A 160 11.03 8.48 -19.02
N PHE A 161 11.86 9.23 -18.28
CA PHE A 161 13.06 9.88 -18.79
C PHE A 161 14.27 8.93 -18.83
N ILE A 162 14.12 7.69 -18.34
CA ILE A 162 15.15 6.65 -18.35
C ILE A 162 14.66 5.53 -19.28
N THR A 163 15.35 5.31 -20.40
CA THR A 163 14.97 4.25 -21.34
C THR A 163 14.97 2.88 -20.66
N ALA A 164 14.12 1.96 -21.13
CA ALA A 164 14.08 0.59 -20.63
C ALA A 164 15.50 -0.04 -20.65
N GLY A 165 15.91 -0.65 -19.53
CA GLY A 165 17.22 -1.28 -19.38
C GLY A 165 18.39 -0.33 -19.05
N ASN A 166 18.18 0.98 -19.02
CA ASN A 166 19.24 1.95 -18.68
C ASN A 166 19.43 2.17 -17.17
N TYR A 167 18.58 1.58 -16.32
CA TYR A 167 18.83 1.52 -14.88
C TYR A 167 19.56 0.22 -14.55
N ASN A 168 20.72 0.33 -13.88
CA ASN A 168 21.47 -0.81 -13.39
C ASN A 168 21.22 -0.98 -11.87
N PRO A 169 20.47 -2.02 -11.45
CA PRO A 169 20.17 -2.23 -10.04
C PRO A 169 21.38 -2.68 -9.21
N ALA A 170 22.42 -3.25 -9.83
CA ALA A 170 23.62 -3.70 -9.12
C ALA A 170 24.51 -2.53 -8.69
N SER A 171 24.57 -1.48 -9.51
CA SER A 171 25.35 -0.27 -9.23
C SER A 171 24.51 0.90 -8.74
N GLY A 172 23.18 0.84 -8.81
CA GLY A 172 22.30 1.98 -8.49
C GLY A 172 22.41 3.14 -9.50
N SER A 173 22.83 2.86 -10.74
CA SER A 173 23.13 3.89 -11.74
C SER A 173 22.08 3.99 -12.86
N CYS A 174 21.95 5.17 -13.47
CA CYS A 174 21.11 5.39 -14.66
C CYS A 174 21.66 6.49 -15.57
N SER A 175 21.27 6.44 -16.86
CA SER A 175 21.47 7.51 -17.83
C SER A 175 20.11 8.03 -18.32
N PRO A 176 19.55 9.08 -17.70
CA PRO A 176 18.31 9.69 -18.15
C PRO A 176 18.54 10.58 -19.39
N SER A 177 17.46 11.10 -19.97
CA SER A 177 17.52 12.08 -21.06
C SER A 177 17.81 13.51 -20.60
N CYS A 178 17.67 13.80 -19.30
CA CYS A 178 17.90 15.13 -18.73
C CYS A 178 19.38 15.45 -18.47
N HIS A 179 20.19 14.43 -18.15
CA HIS A 179 21.60 14.56 -17.78
C HIS A 179 22.34 13.25 -18.08
N GLY A 180 23.68 13.26 -17.98
CA GLY A 180 24.52 12.10 -18.22
C GLY A 180 24.34 10.97 -17.20
N ASN A 181 25.18 9.94 -17.31
CA ASN A 181 25.17 8.80 -16.40
C ASN A 181 25.53 9.20 -14.96
N GLU A 182 24.73 8.74 -14.01
CA GLU A 182 24.91 9.01 -12.58
C GLU A 182 24.71 7.72 -11.76
N THR A 183 25.31 7.69 -10.56
CA THR A 183 25.33 6.52 -9.66
C THR A 183 25.04 6.96 -8.22
N TRP A 184 24.19 6.21 -7.50
CA TRP A 184 23.71 6.58 -6.16
C TRP A 184 23.61 5.40 -5.19
#